data_AF-A0A7Z8Y837-F1
#
_entry.id   AF-A0A7Z8Y837-F1
#
_cell.length_a   1.000
_cell.length_b   1.000
_cell.length_c   1.000
_cell.angle_alpha   90.00
_cell.angle_beta   90.00
_cell.angle_gamma   90.00
#
_symmetry.space_group_name_H-M   'P 1'
#
loop_
_entity.id
_entity.type
_entity.pdbx_description
1 polymer ?
#
loop_
_entity_poly.entity_id
_entity_poly.type
_entity_poly.pdbx_seq_one_letter_code
_entity_poly.pdbx_strand_id
1 'polypeptide(L)'
;MGTPIGLAADSGNTSVFELTVNSITQQTTCPSKLDGSAVHPSKDNFLVIDLSAQMSPEYAAKDPKYPFLTLDRDVWYITNPAGVIEEGTLSVKSYECFGDAEAIQPFVNPGEAVAGKLALDTDTEHGYLHYNPFGVPGSGWRWAF
;
A
#
# COMPACT_ATOMS: atom_id res chain seq x y z
N MET A 1 7.63 11.22 -1.72
CA MET A 1 7.34 10.53 -0.44
C MET A 1 6.99 11.58 0.61
N GLY A 2 6.25 11.22 1.66
CA GLY A 2 5.96 12.09 2.80
C GLY A 2 4.89 13.19 2.59
N THR A 3 4.21 13.22 1.44
CA THR A 3 3.06 14.11 1.21
C THR A 3 1.79 13.25 1.17
N PRO A 4 0.75 13.59 1.95
CA PRO A 4 -0.50 12.86 1.91
C PRO A 4 -1.19 13.04 0.55
N ILE A 5 -1.68 11.94 0.02
CA ILE A 5 -2.66 11.88 -1.08
C ILE A 5 -4.03 11.56 -0.49
N GLY A 6 -5.12 11.79 -1.21
CA GLY A 6 -6.41 11.51 -0.62
C GLY A 6 -7.62 11.84 -1.45
N LEU A 7 -8.78 11.52 -0.86
CA LEU A 7 -10.09 11.90 -1.37
C LEU A 7 -10.58 13.11 -0.58
N ALA A 8 -11.09 14.12 -1.28
CA ALA A 8 -11.71 15.29 -0.67
C ALA A 8 -13.22 15.08 -0.40
N ALA A 9 -13.74 15.79 0.59
CA ALA A 9 -15.17 15.97 0.78
C ALA A 9 -15.78 16.74 -0.42
N ASP A 10 -17.05 16.49 -0.74
CA ASP A 10 -17.72 17.16 -1.86
C ASP A 10 -17.93 18.66 -1.64
N SER A 11 -17.79 19.15 -0.40
CA SER A 11 -18.01 20.54 0.01
C SER A 11 -16.74 21.38 0.21
N GLY A 12 -15.53 20.90 -0.11
CA GLY A 12 -14.31 21.73 -0.06
C GLY A 12 -13.01 21.00 0.32
N ASN A 13 -11.99 21.79 0.67
CA ASN A 13 -10.59 21.44 0.96
C ASN A 13 -10.33 20.44 2.11
N THR A 14 -11.36 19.79 2.67
CA THR A 14 -11.19 18.83 3.76
C THR A 14 -11.02 17.43 3.19
N SER A 15 -9.87 16.81 3.46
CA SER A 15 -9.62 15.42 3.09
C SER A 15 -10.46 14.48 3.97
N VAL A 16 -11.19 13.54 3.36
CA VAL A 16 -11.97 12.51 4.07
C VAL A 16 -11.23 11.17 4.15
N PHE A 17 -10.17 11.02 3.37
CA PHE A 17 -9.21 9.93 3.44
C PHE A 17 -7.85 10.46 3.04
N GLU A 18 -6.83 10.17 3.84
CA GLU A 18 -5.44 10.47 3.53
C GLU A 18 -4.60 9.20 3.58
N LEU A 19 -3.71 9.04 2.61
CA LEU A 19 -2.66 8.04 2.61
C LEU A 19 -1.31 8.73 2.42
N THR A 20 -0.33 8.34 3.22
CA THR A 20 1.05 8.79 3.10
C THR A 20 1.94 7.58 2.89
N VAL A 21 2.70 7.58 1.79
CA VAL A 21 3.85 6.68 1.63
C VAL A 21 5.04 7.36 2.31
N ASN A 22 5.42 6.83 3.46
CA ASN A 22 6.49 7.33 4.31
C ASN A 22 7.85 6.99 3.70
N SER A 23 8.03 5.74 3.28
CA SER A 23 9.24 5.28 2.59
C SER A 23 8.96 4.12 1.63
N ILE A 24 9.82 3.99 0.62
CA ILE A 24 9.89 2.84 -0.28
C ILE A 24 11.35 2.38 -0.28
N THR A 25 11.60 1.12 0.07
CA THR A 25 12.95 0.56 0.16
C THR A 25 13.00 -0.83 -0.45
N GLN A 26 14.07 -1.12 -1.20
CA GLN A 26 14.35 -2.49 -1.65
C GLN A 26 15.13 -3.25 -0.57
N GLN A 27 14.73 -4.49 -0.31
CA GLN A 27 15.35 -5.35 0.69
C GLN A 27 15.49 -6.78 0.15
N THR A 28 16.63 -7.41 0.41
CA THR A 28 16.86 -8.82 0.04
C THR A 28 16.26 -9.82 1.03
N THR A 29 15.74 -9.31 2.16
CA THR A 29 15.03 -10.08 3.19
C THR A 29 14.00 -9.23 3.91
N CYS A 30 13.00 -9.86 4.51
CA CYS A 30 12.09 -9.24 5.48
C CYS A 30 11.92 -10.17 6.71
N PRO A 31 11.49 -9.64 7.88
CA PRO A 31 11.16 -10.49 9.02
C PRO A 31 9.87 -11.28 8.76
N SER A 32 9.90 -12.58 9.02
CA SER A 32 8.77 -13.50 8.96
C SER A 32 7.71 -13.11 9.97
N LYS A 33 6.44 -13.09 9.54
CA LYS A 33 5.29 -12.84 10.40
C LYS A 33 5.02 -13.94 11.43
N LEU A 34 5.59 -15.14 11.21
CA LEU A 34 5.36 -16.30 12.08
C LEU A 34 6.30 -16.29 13.29
N ASP A 35 7.56 -15.94 13.08
CA ASP A 35 8.64 -16.13 14.06
C ASP A 35 9.78 -15.11 13.97
N GLY A 36 9.68 -14.11 13.08
CA GLY A 36 10.71 -13.09 12.87
C GLY A 36 11.95 -13.57 12.11
N SER A 37 12.00 -14.84 11.68
CA SER A 37 13.11 -15.34 10.84
C SER A 37 13.21 -14.61 9.50
N ALA A 38 14.38 -14.63 8.86
CA ALA A 38 14.57 -13.96 7.58
C ALA A 38 13.85 -14.72 6.46
N VAL A 39 12.91 -14.05 5.79
CA VAL A 39 12.28 -14.52 4.56
C VAL A 39 13.04 -13.91 3.39
N HIS A 40 13.25 -14.70 2.34
CA HIS A 40 13.85 -14.25 1.08
C HIS A 40 12.78 -14.13 -0.02
N PRO A 41 12.91 -13.16 -0.93
CA PRO A 41 11.98 -12.96 -2.04
C PRO A 41 11.96 -14.15 -3.00
N SER A 42 10.86 -14.32 -3.74
CA SER A 42 10.80 -15.29 -4.84
C SER A 42 11.46 -14.78 -6.12
N LYS A 43 11.76 -13.48 -6.15
CA LYS A 43 12.51 -12.75 -7.18
C LYS A 43 13.86 -12.29 -6.59
N ASP A 44 14.33 -11.11 -6.99
CA ASP A 44 15.60 -10.54 -6.53
C ASP A 44 15.45 -9.77 -5.22
N ASN A 45 14.38 -8.99 -5.06
CA ASN A 45 14.15 -8.12 -3.91
C ASN A 45 12.69 -8.14 -3.43
N PHE A 46 12.47 -7.71 -2.20
CA PHE A 46 11.22 -7.13 -1.76
C PHE A 46 11.25 -5.62 -1.95
N LEU A 47 10.19 -5.05 -2.53
CA LEU A 47 9.86 -3.65 -2.36
C LEU A 47 9.05 -3.52 -1.06
N VAL A 48 9.65 -2.94 -0.03
CA VAL A 48 9.02 -2.68 1.26
C VAL A 48 8.51 -1.25 1.29
N ILE A 49 7.21 -1.12 1.52
CA ILE A 49 6.48 0.15 1.59
C ILE A 49 6.07 0.40 3.03
N ASP A 50 6.53 1.51 3.61
CA ASP A 50 6.04 2.02 4.89
C ASP A 50 4.98 3.09 4.61
N LEU A 51 3.78 2.89 5.15
CA LEU A 51 2.65 3.76 4.92
C LEU A 51 1.85 4.06 6.19
N SER A 52 1.19 5.20 6.16
CA SER A 52 0.14 5.57 7.11
C SER A 52 -1.10 6.02 6.35
N ALA A 53 -2.27 5.76 6.92
CA ALA A 53 -3.53 6.23 6.39
C ALA A 53 -4.46 6.65 7.51
N GLN A 54 -5.33 7.61 7.23
CA GLN A 54 -6.38 8.03 8.14
C GLN A 54 -7.67 8.33 7.37
N MET A 55 -8.81 8.10 8.02
CA MET A 55 -10.11 8.35 7.43
C MET A 55 -10.98 9.16 8.39
N SER A 56 -11.61 10.20 7.85
CA SER A 56 -12.57 11.01 8.62
C SER A 56 -13.81 10.18 8.96
N PRO A 57 -14.43 10.34 10.15
CA PRO A 57 -15.74 9.77 10.45
C PRO A 57 -16.82 10.14 9.41
N GLU A 58 -16.68 11.29 8.74
CA GLU A 58 -17.60 11.76 7.71
C GLU A 58 -17.59 10.90 6.44
N TYR A 59 -16.56 10.07 6.23
CA TYR A 59 -16.48 9.17 5.07
C TYR A 59 -17.67 8.20 4.99
N ALA A 60 -18.21 7.78 6.14
CA ALA A 60 -19.39 6.91 6.20
C ALA A 60 -20.63 7.51 5.50
N ALA A 61 -20.74 8.85 5.49
CA ALA A 61 -21.83 9.53 4.78
C ALA A 61 -21.56 9.67 3.28
N LYS A 62 -20.28 9.62 2.87
CA LYS A 62 -19.85 9.75 1.47
C LYS A 62 -20.05 8.43 0.70
N ASP A 63 -19.63 7.31 1.28
CA ASP A 63 -19.89 5.97 0.73
C ASP A 63 -20.54 5.08 1.80
N PRO A 64 -21.87 5.16 1.97
CA PRO A 64 -22.57 4.36 2.97
C PRO A 64 -22.60 2.86 2.63
N LYS A 65 -22.26 2.49 1.39
CA LYS A 65 -22.25 1.09 0.95
C LYS A 65 -20.90 0.43 1.23
N TYR A 66 -19.82 1.19 1.08
CA TYR A 66 -18.45 0.76 1.35
C TYR A 66 -17.74 1.83 2.20
N PRO A 67 -18.06 1.93 3.51
CA PRO A 67 -17.54 3.00 4.35
C PRO A 67 -16.11 2.70 4.80
N PHE A 68 -15.25 2.23 3.92
CA PHE A 68 -13.84 1.95 4.19
C PHE A 68 -13.03 2.05 2.90
N LEU A 69 -11.71 2.16 3.04
CA LEU A 69 -10.79 1.97 1.93
C LEU A 69 -9.82 0.85 2.27
N THR A 70 -9.56 0.02 1.28
CA THR A 70 -8.61 -1.08 1.42
C THR A 70 -7.19 -0.58 1.22
N LEU A 71 -6.30 -1.09 2.06
CA LEU A 71 -4.85 -0.98 1.98
C LEU A 71 -4.21 -2.35 1.76
N ASP A 72 -5.04 -3.37 1.50
CA ASP A 72 -4.59 -4.73 1.27
C ASP A 72 -3.72 -4.80 0.02
N ARG A 73 -2.90 -5.83 -0.08
CA ARG A 73 -1.79 -5.91 -1.04
C ARG A 73 -2.26 -5.99 -2.49
N ASP A 74 -3.48 -6.48 -2.72
CA ASP A 74 -4.09 -6.63 -4.04
C ASP A 74 -4.40 -5.29 -4.74
N VAL A 75 -4.49 -4.20 -3.99
CA VAL A 75 -4.66 -2.85 -4.56
C VAL A 75 -3.34 -2.14 -4.86
N TRP A 76 -2.21 -2.84 -4.68
CA TRP A 76 -0.88 -2.35 -5.01
C TRP A 76 -0.29 -3.15 -6.17
N TYR A 77 0.39 -2.45 -7.06
CA TYR A 77 1.15 -3.08 -8.13
C TYR A 77 2.37 -2.24 -8.52
N ILE A 78 3.32 -2.90 -9.18
CA ILE A 78 4.55 -2.29 -9.66
C ILE A 78 4.47 -2.17 -11.17
N THR A 79 4.98 -1.08 -11.73
CA THR A 79 5.28 -0.99 -13.15
C THR A 79 6.72 -0.60 -13.37
N ASN A 80 7.33 -1.12 -14.42
CA ASN A 80 8.63 -0.64 -14.89
C ASN A 80 8.54 0.81 -15.47
N PRO A 81 9.66 1.44 -15.87
CA PRO A 81 9.65 2.81 -16.39
C PRO A 81 8.85 3.00 -17.69
N ALA A 82 8.64 1.92 -18.46
CA ALA A 82 7.80 1.92 -19.65
C ALA A 82 6.29 1.78 -19.34
N GLY A 83 5.93 1.63 -18.05
CA GLY A 83 4.54 1.46 -17.61
C GLY A 83 3.99 0.04 -17.74
N VAL A 84 4.86 -0.96 -17.98
CA VAL A 84 4.45 -2.37 -18.01
C VAL A 84 4.32 -2.88 -16.57
N ILE A 85 3.17 -3.49 -16.26
CA ILE A 85 2.90 -4.10 -14.96
C ILE A 85 3.87 -5.26 -14.74
N GLU A 86 4.47 -5.29 -13.56
CA GLU A 86 5.28 -6.41 -13.11
C GLU A 86 4.37 -7.49 -12.49
N GLU A 87 4.38 -8.68 -13.08
CA GLU A 87 3.57 -9.81 -12.62
C GLU A 87 4.22 -10.53 -11.42
N GLY A 88 3.42 -11.20 -10.60
CA GLY A 88 3.95 -12.06 -9.53
C GLY A 88 4.59 -11.31 -8.36
N THR A 89 4.19 -10.06 -8.13
CA THR A 89 4.62 -9.24 -6.98
C THR A 89 3.97 -9.71 -5.66
N LEU A 90 2.81 -10.36 -5.76
CA LEU A 90 2.06 -10.96 -4.65
C LEU A 90 2.39 -12.44 -4.49
N SER A 91 3.58 -12.74 -3.97
CA SER A 91 4.02 -14.11 -3.73
C SER A 91 3.70 -14.60 -2.32
N VAL A 92 3.85 -15.90 -2.09
CA VAL A 92 3.83 -16.47 -0.74
C VAL A 92 4.91 -15.84 0.14
N LYS A 93 6.09 -15.55 -0.41
CA LYS A 93 7.21 -14.96 0.32
C LYS A 93 6.97 -13.53 0.72
N SER A 94 6.40 -12.71 -0.16
CA SER A 94 6.01 -11.36 0.24
C SER A 94 4.92 -11.43 1.32
N TYR A 95 3.96 -12.36 1.23
CA TYR A 95 2.91 -12.59 2.25
C TYR A 95 3.42 -13.06 3.62
N GLU A 96 4.59 -13.68 3.67
CA GLU A 96 5.27 -14.06 4.91
C GLU A 96 5.91 -12.86 5.63
N CYS A 97 6.10 -11.71 4.97
CA CYS A 97 6.71 -10.53 5.60
C CYS A 97 5.79 -9.83 6.61
N PHE A 98 6.40 -9.42 7.73
CA PHE A 98 5.88 -8.58 8.82
C PHE A 98 4.74 -9.21 9.63
N GLY A 99 4.94 -9.31 10.95
CA GLY A 99 3.89 -9.72 11.89
C GLY A 99 2.80 -8.67 12.04
N ASP A 100 1.71 -9.02 12.71
CA ASP A 100 0.50 -8.17 12.85
C ASP A 100 0.77 -6.76 13.40
N ALA A 101 1.83 -6.60 14.21
CA ALA A 101 2.23 -5.31 14.79
C ALA A 101 3.00 -4.40 13.81
N GLU A 102 3.61 -4.97 12.78
CA GLU A 102 4.40 -4.22 11.77
C GLU A 102 3.68 -4.13 10.42
N ALA A 103 2.85 -5.13 10.10
CA ALA A 103 2.07 -5.15 8.88
C ALA A 103 1.00 -4.06 8.88
N ILE A 104 0.79 -3.42 7.73
CA ILE A 104 -0.36 -2.54 7.57
C ILE A 104 -1.66 -3.34 7.73
N GLN A 105 -2.64 -2.76 8.42
CA GLN A 105 -3.98 -3.31 8.46
C GLN A 105 -4.63 -3.22 7.07
N PRO A 106 -5.39 -4.24 6.61
CA PRO A 106 -5.89 -4.30 5.24
C PRO A 106 -6.96 -3.26 4.90
N PHE A 107 -7.50 -2.55 5.89
CA PHE A 107 -8.52 -1.52 5.71
C PHE A 107 -8.30 -0.37 6.69
N VAL A 108 -8.80 0.80 6.31
CA VAL A 108 -9.03 1.92 7.23
C VAL A 108 -10.53 2.24 7.25
N ASN A 109 -11.13 2.24 8.43
CA ASN A 109 -12.55 2.58 8.63
C ASN A 109 -12.72 4.04 9.04
N PRO A 110 -13.95 4.59 9.04
CA PRO A 110 -14.19 5.99 9.35
C PRO A 110 -13.85 6.28 10.81
N GLY A 111 -13.03 7.31 11.02
CA GLY A 111 -12.50 7.67 12.34
C GLY A 111 -11.25 6.90 12.74
N GLU A 112 -10.73 6.01 11.90
CA GLU A 112 -9.51 5.26 12.18
C GLU A 112 -8.28 5.89 11.53
N ALA A 113 -7.14 5.64 12.16
CA ALA A 113 -5.82 5.84 11.62
C ALA A 113 -5.03 4.54 11.75
N VAL A 114 -4.33 4.16 10.69
CA VAL A 114 -3.53 2.93 10.60
C VAL A 114 -2.15 3.28 10.05
N ALA A 115 -1.14 2.54 10.50
CA ALA A 115 0.21 2.64 9.98
C ALA A 115 0.86 1.26 10.00
N GLY A 116 1.78 1.03 9.07
CA GLY A 116 2.47 -0.25 8.97
C GLY A 116 3.15 -0.41 7.63
N LYS A 117 3.59 -1.64 7.37
CA LYS A 117 4.38 -2.00 6.22
C LYS A 117 3.71 -3.09 5.39
N LEU A 118 4.01 -3.10 4.11
CA LEU A 118 3.78 -4.26 3.26
C LEU A 118 5.00 -4.51 2.38
N ALA A 119 5.15 -5.75 1.93
CA ALA A 119 6.19 -6.16 0.99
C ALA A 119 5.56 -6.68 -0.29
N LEU A 120 6.18 -6.34 -1.42
CA LEU A 120 5.91 -6.88 -2.75
C LEU A 120 7.20 -7.51 -3.29
N ASP A 121 7.14 -8.69 -3.90
CA ASP A 121 8.28 -9.24 -4.63
C ASP A 121 8.56 -8.41 -5.88
N THR A 122 9.83 -8.11 -6.16
CA THR A 122 10.21 -7.39 -7.38
C THR A 122 11.60 -7.76 -7.90
N ASP A 123 11.77 -7.72 -9.22
CA ASP A 123 13.07 -7.65 -9.90
C ASP A 123 13.31 -6.27 -10.56
N THR A 124 12.33 -5.35 -10.45
CA THR A 124 12.43 -3.98 -10.94
C THR A 124 13.31 -3.15 -10.02
N GLU A 125 14.47 -2.72 -10.51
CA GLU A 125 15.36 -1.82 -9.77
C GLU A 125 14.79 -0.39 -9.69
N HIS A 126 14.17 0.09 -10.77
CA HIS A 126 13.59 1.42 -10.85
C HIS A 126 12.23 1.38 -11.55
N GLY A 127 11.22 2.01 -10.96
CA GLY A 127 9.87 1.92 -11.49
C GLY A 127 8.87 2.81 -10.76
N TYR A 128 7.62 2.37 -10.78
CA TYR A 128 6.54 3.05 -10.08
C TYR A 128 5.75 2.06 -9.24
N LEU A 129 5.57 2.38 -7.96
CA LEU A 129 4.58 1.77 -7.09
C LEU A 129 3.25 2.45 -7.34
N HIS A 130 2.18 1.67 -7.50
CA HIS A 130 0.82 2.18 -7.66
C HIS A 130 -0.07 1.72 -6.51
N TYR A 131 -0.98 2.60 -6.11
CA TYR A 131 -2.10 2.32 -5.22
C TYR A 131 -3.40 2.62 -5.96
N ASN A 132 -4.22 1.61 -6.20
CA ASN A 132 -5.49 1.72 -6.91
C ASN A 132 -6.61 0.98 -6.16
N PRO A 133 -7.14 1.58 -5.07
CA PRO A 133 -8.12 0.91 -4.20
C PRO A 133 -9.46 0.61 -4.86
N PHE A 134 -9.71 1.15 -6.06
CA PHE A 134 -10.96 0.97 -6.80
C PHE A 134 -10.83 0.04 -8.01
N GLY A 135 -9.60 -0.39 -8.35
CA GLY A 135 -9.34 -1.22 -9.52
C GLY A 135 -9.75 -0.58 -10.86
N VAL A 136 -9.97 0.74 -10.91
CA VAL A 136 -10.37 1.43 -12.13
C VAL A 136 -9.11 1.78 -12.94
N PRO A 137 -9.01 1.38 -14.22
CA PRO A 137 -7.86 1.73 -15.04
C PRO A 137 -7.66 3.24 -15.14
N GLY A 138 -6.42 3.70 -14.91
CA GLY A 138 -6.07 5.13 -14.98
C GLY A 138 -6.43 5.96 -13.74
N SER A 139 -6.99 5.35 -12.69
CA SER A 139 -7.16 5.99 -11.38
C SER A 139 -6.06 5.60 -10.39
N GLY A 140 -6.09 6.24 -9.22
CA GLY A 140 -5.17 5.96 -8.14
C GLY A 140 -3.98 6.91 -8.11
N TRP A 141 -2.94 6.48 -7.42
CA TRP A 141 -1.74 7.27 -7.18
C TRP A 141 -0.50 6.44 -7.42
N ARG A 142 0.59 7.11 -7.77
CA ARG A 142 1.86 6.46 -8.02
C ARG A 142 3.05 7.20 -7.44
N TRP A 143 4.08 6.45 -7.10
CA TRP A 143 5.34 6.96 -6.58
C TRP A 143 6.49 6.29 -7.33
N ALA A 144 7.45 7.09 -7.80
CA ALA A 144 8.69 6.54 -8.31
C ALA A 144 9.49 5.92 -7.16
N PHE A 145 10.18 4.83 -7.46
CA PHE A 145 11.19 4.22 -6.60
C PHE A 145 12.41 3.83 -7.42
#